data_AF-A0A3Q1LQQ0-F1
#
_entry.id   AF-A0A3Q1LQQ0-F1
#
_cell.length_a   1.000
_cell.length_b   1.000
_cell.length_c   1.000
_cell.angle_alpha   90.00
_cell.angle_beta   90.00
_cell.angle_gamma   90.00
#
_symmetry.space_group_name_H-M   'P 1'
#
loop_
_entity.id
_entity.type
_entity.pdbx_description
1 polymer ?
#
loop_
_entity_poly.entity_id
_entity_poly.type
_entity_poly.pdbx_seq_one_letter_code
_entity_poly.pdbx_strand_id
1 'polypeptide(L)'
;MAQVFVNSKIQPGKVVMFIKPTYPYCRRTQEILSQLPFKQGPLEFADITANGNINEIQDYLQQLTGARTVPWVFIGKECIGGCTD
;
A
#
# COMPACT_ATOMS: atom_id res chain seq x y z
N MET A 1 -7.83 12.93 8.07
CA MET A 1 -7.84 11.52 8.56
C MET A 1 -7.08 10.59 7.61
N ALA A 2 -7.23 10.72 6.29
CA ALA A 2 -6.48 9.94 5.29
C ALA A 2 -4.94 10.05 5.39
N GLN A 3 -4.40 11.28 5.49
CA GLN A 3 -2.95 11.49 5.58
C GLN A 3 -2.34 10.81 6.80
N VAL A 4 -3.00 10.94 7.97
CA VAL A 4 -2.55 10.30 9.21
C VAL A 4 -2.55 8.78 9.05
N PHE A 5 -3.61 8.21 8.46
CA PHE A 5 -3.65 6.78 8.17
C PHE A 5 -2.50 6.35 7.26
N VAL A 6 -2.35 6.94 6.07
CA VAL A 6 -1.31 6.58 5.10
C VAL A 6 0.08 6.71 5.70
N ASN A 7 0.39 7.86 6.32
CA ASN A 7 1.70 8.11 6.91
C ASN A 7 1.98 7.26 8.15
N SER A 8 0.95 6.83 8.89
CA SER A 8 1.15 5.88 10.00
C SER A 8 1.63 4.51 9.53
N LYS A 9 1.33 4.12 8.28
CA LYS A 9 1.76 2.84 7.71
C LYS A 9 3.13 2.93 7.04
N ILE A 10 3.43 4.06 6.41
CA ILE A 10 4.72 4.32 5.76
C ILE A 10 5.76 4.64 6.84
N GLN A 11 6.55 3.64 7.24
CA GLN A 11 7.51 3.74 8.33
C GLN A 11 8.86 3.14 7.95
N PRO A 12 10.00 3.71 8.42
CA PRO A 12 11.32 3.12 8.22
C PRO A 12 11.37 1.65 8.64
N GLY A 13 12.02 0.80 7.84
CA GLY A 13 12.18 -0.62 8.14
C GLY A 13 10.93 -1.49 7.93
N LYS A 14 9.86 -0.94 7.36
CA LYS A 14 8.64 -1.68 7.00
C LYS A 14 8.42 -1.69 5.48
N VAL A 15 7.67 -2.68 5.03
CA VAL A 15 7.09 -2.79 3.70
C VAL A 15 5.58 -2.70 3.86
N VAL A 16 4.96 -1.66 3.32
CA VAL A 16 3.50 -1.54 3.31
C VAL A 16 2.99 -1.58 1.88
N MET A 17 1.92 -2.32 1.67
CA MET A 17 1.15 -2.30 0.44
C MET A 17 -0.27 -1.81 0.72
N PHE A 18 -0.68 -0.70 0.09
CA PHE A 18 -2.05 -0.21 0.14
C PHE A 18 -2.90 -0.97 -0.88
N ILE A 19 -4.03 -1.54 -0.41
CA ILE A 19 -4.83 -2.49 -1.21
C ILE A 19 -6.33 -2.20 -1.17
N LYS A 20 -7.01 -2.71 -2.20
CA LYS A 20 -8.42 -3.08 -2.17
C LYS A 20 -8.50 -4.61 -2.34
N PRO A 21 -8.83 -5.40 -1.30
CA PRO A 21 -8.65 -6.86 -1.31
C PRO A 21 -9.36 -7.63 -2.44
N THR A 22 -10.42 -7.05 -3.00
CA THR A 22 -11.20 -7.66 -4.09
C THR A 22 -10.61 -7.41 -5.48
N TYR A 23 -9.63 -6.51 -5.62
CA TYR A 23 -9.07 -6.14 -6.92
C TYR A 23 -7.98 -7.15 -7.36
N PRO A 24 -8.04 -7.69 -8.60
CA PRO A 24 -7.10 -8.72 -9.07
C PRO A 24 -5.62 -8.32 -8.98
N TYR A 25 -5.29 -7.08 -9.33
CA TYR A 25 -3.92 -6.57 -9.24
C TYR A 25 -3.40 -6.51 -7.80
N CYS A 26 -4.27 -6.22 -6.82
CA CYS A 26 -3.89 -6.29 -5.42
C CYS A 26 -3.56 -7.73 -5.03
N ARG A 27 -4.41 -8.71 -5.37
CA ARG A 27 -4.14 -10.12 -5.04
C ARG A 27 -2.82 -10.61 -5.63
N ARG A 28 -2.55 -10.30 -6.90
CA ARG A 28 -1.30 -10.66 -7.57
C ARG A 28 -0.07 -10.08 -6.86
N THR A 29 -0.08 -8.79 -6.54
CA THR A 29 1.04 -8.17 -5.83
C THR A 29 1.18 -8.71 -4.40
N GLN A 30 0.09 -9.02 -3.70
CA GLN A 30 0.14 -9.68 -2.39
C GLN A 30 0.81 -11.06 -2.47
N GLU A 31 0.47 -11.86 -3.47
CA GLU A 31 1.09 -13.17 -3.72
C GLU A 31 2.58 -13.06 -4.02
N ILE A 32 2.99 -12.06 -4.81
CA ILE A 32 4.41 -11.80 -5.11
C ILE A 32 5.16 -11.40 -3.83
N LEU A 33 4.64 -10.44 -3.08
CA LEU A 33 5.27 -9.98 -1.84
C LEU A 33 5.34 -11.10 -0.79
N SER A 34 4.32 -11.96 -0.71
CA SER A 34 4.31 -13.09 0.25
C SER A 34 5.35 -14.16 -0.07
N GLN A 35 5.88 -14.21 -1.29
CA GLN A 35 6.95 -15.14 -1.69
C GLN A 35 8.35 -14.63 -1.36
N LEU A 36 8.51 -13.33 -1.07
CA LEU A 36 9.81 -12.75 -0.78
C LEU A 36 10.25 -13.07 0.66
N PRO A 37 11.56 -13.26 0.91
CA PRO A 37 12.09 -13.61 2.22
C PRO A 37 12.18 -12.38 3.14
N PHE A 38 11.04 -11.75 3.40
CA PHE A 38 10.95 -10.72 4.43
C PHE A 38 11.21 -11.36 5.80
N LYS A 39 11.99 -10.69 6.66
CA LYS A 39 12.06 -11.05 8.09
C LYS A 39 10.63 -11.07 8.66
N GLN A 40 10.36 -11.71 9.79
CA GLN A 40 9.02 -11.64 10.38
C GLN A 40 8.66 -10.19 10.76
N GLY A 41 7.48 -9.69 10.34
CA GLY A 41 6.92 -8.40 10.80
C GLY A 41 7.08 -7.10 9.97
N PRO A 42 7.85 -7.01 8.86
CA PRO A 42 7.96 -5.78 8.08
C PRO A 42 6.85 -5.67 7.02
N LEU A 43 6.25 -6.76 6.53
CA LEU A 43 5.23 -6.71 5.48
C LEU A 43 3.81 -6.50 6.06
N GLU A 44 3.17 -5.40 5.65
CA GLU A 44 1.80 -5.05 6.01
C GLU A 44 0.94 -4.82 4.76
N PHE A 45 -0.27 -5.38 4.75
CA PHE A 45 -1.29 -5.10 3.74
C PHE A 45 -2.34 -4.13 4.31
N ALA A 46 -2.27 -2.86 3.93
CA ALA A 46 -3.16 -1.82 4.41
C ALA A 46 -4.42 -1.75 3.54
N ASP A 47 -5.52 -2.37 4.00
CA ASP A 47 -6.83 -2.29 3.36
C ASP A 47 -7.42 -0.88 3.50
N ILE A 48 -7.52 -0.17 2.38
CA ILE A 48 -8.06 1.19 2.37
C ILE A 48 -9.59 1.22 2.47
N THR A 49 -10.27 0.09 2.21
CA THR A 49 -11.73 -0.02 2.26
C THR A 49 -12.29 -0.07 3.67
N ALA A 50 -11.49 -0.50 4.65
CA ALA A 50 -11.89 -0.60 6.04
C ALA A 50 -12.08 0.75 6.75
N ASN A 51 -11.58 1.86 6.18
CA ASN A 51 -11.41 3.12 6.89
C ASN A 51 -12.49 4.19 6.61
N GLY A 52 -13.57 3.82 5.88
CA GLY A 52 -14.72 4.70 5.55
C GLY A 52 -14.43 5.89 4.61
N ASN A 53 -13.17 6.34 4.53
CA ASN A 53 -12.71 7.53 3.80
C ASN A 53 -11.88 7.17 2.55
N ILE A 54 -12.35 6.17 1.79
CA ILE A 54 -11.61 5.59 0.65
C ILE A 54 -11.17 6.67 -0.35
N ASN A 55 -12.07 7.61 -0.69
CA ASN A 55 -11.79 8.66 -1.66
C ASN A 55 -10.63 9.56 -1.20
N GLU A 56 -10.64 10.04 0.04
CA GLU A 56 -9.56 10.87 0.58
C GLU A 56 -8.22 10.11 0.64
N ILE A 57 -8.26 8.81 0.94
CA ILE A 57 -7.06 7.97 0.95
C ILE A 57 -6.49 7.85 -0.47
N GLN A 58 -7.33 7.60 -1.47
CA GLN A 58 -6.89 7.51 -2.87
C GLN A 58 -6.39 8.86 -3.40
N ASP A 59 -7.00 9.97 -3.00
CA ASP A 59 -6.56 11.31 -3.38
C ASP A 59 -5.19 11.63 -2.78
N TYR A 60 -4.97 11.24 -1.51
CA TYR A 60 -3.66 11.42 -0.89
C TYR A 60 -2.60 10.48 -1.49
N LEU A 61 -2.93 9.23 -1.78
CA LEU A 61 -2.03 8.32 -2.48
C LEU A 61 -1.64 8.87 -3.87
N GLN A 62 -2.58 9.47 -4.61
CA GLN A 62 -2.27 10.14 -5.87
C GLN A 62 -1.27 11.27 -5.72
N GLN A 63 -1.34 12.05 -4.63
CA GLN A 63 -0.35 13.10 -4.37
C GLN A 63 1.06 12.52 -4.14
N LEU A 64 1.16 11.30 -3.59
CA LEU A 64 2.44 10.65 -3.30
C LEU A 64 3.00 9.86 -4.49
N THR A 65 2.14 9.22 -5.29
CA THR A 65 2.54 8.24 -6.30
C THR A 65 2.21 8.65 -7.73
N GLY A 66 1.46 9.75 -7.91
CA GLY A 66 0.99 10.22 -9.21
C GLY A 66 -0.32 9.59 -9.69
N ALA A 67 -0.84 8.56 -9.03
CA ALA A 67 -2.10 7.91 -9.43
C ALA A 67 -2.96 7.41 -8.26
N ARG A 68 -4.29 7.49 -8.44
CA ARG A 68 -5.30 7.13 -7.42
C ARG A 68 -5.47 5.62 -7.22
N THR A 69 -5.03 4.82 -8.19
CA THR A 69 -5.31 3.38 -8.25
C THR A 69 -4.35 2.62 -7.34
N VAL A 70 -4.87 1.63 -6.61
CA VAL A 70 -4.07 0.63 -5.88
C VAL A 70 -3.86 -0.60 -6.77
N PRO A 71 -2.79 -1.41 -6.55
CA PRO A 71 -1.88 -1.40 -5.41
C PRO A 71 -0.78 -0.34 -5.46
N TRP A 72 -0.30 0.08 -4.28
CA TRP A 72 0.95 0.83 -4.10
C TRP A 72 1.79 0.20 -3.00
N VAL A 73 3.06 -0.07 -3.29
CA VAL A 73 4.02 -0.66 -2.35
C VAL A 73 5.06 0.39 -1.95
N PHE A 74 5.29 0.48 -0.65
CA PHE A 74 6.34 1.31 -0.07
C PHE A 74 7.32 0.44 0.70
N ILE A 75 8.61 0.73 0.54
CA ILE A 75 9.69 0.19 1.37
C ILE A 75 10.29 1.35 2.17
N GLY A 76 10.13 1.32 3.49
CA GLY A 76 10.46 2.46 4.32
C GLY A 76 9.57 3.65 4.00
N LYS A 77 10.17 4.70 3.44
CA LYS A 77 9.49 5.93 2.98
C LYS A 77 9.44 6.06 1.46
N GLU A 78 10.01 5.10 0.74
CA GLU A 78 10.11 5.12 -0.72
C GLU A 78 8.97 4.33 -1.34
N CYS A 79 8.26 4.93 -2.30
CA CYS A 79 7.29 4.23 -3.12
C CYS A 79 8.04 3.49 -4.22
N ILE A 80 7.90 2.17 -4.29
CA ILE A 80 8.57 1.34 -5.30
C ILE A 80 7.68 1.01 -6.50
N GLY A 81 6.38 1.34 -6.43
CA GLY A 81 5.44 1.13 -7.53
C GLY A 81 4.21 0.32 -7.15
N GLY A 82 3.43 -0.05 -8.16
CA GLY A 82 2.23 -0.86 -8.10
C GLY A 82 2.49 -2.29 -8.60
N CYS A 83 1.56 -2.85 -9.38
CA CYS A 83 1.63 -4.26 -9.80
C CYS A 83 2.48 -4.52 -11.05
N THR A 84 2.67 -3.51 -11.90
CA THR A 84 3.30 -3.65 -13.23
C THR A 84 4.62 -2.91 -13.35
N ASP A 85 5.08 -2.32 -12.24
CA ASP A 85 6.36 -1.63 -12.14
C ASP A 85 7.50 -2.63 -11.85
#